data_AF-V2H979-F1
#
_entry.id   AF-V2H979-F1
#
_cell.length_a   1.000
_cell.length_b   1.000
_cell.length_c   1.000
_cell.angle_alpha   90.00
_cell.angle_beta   90.00
_cell.angle_gamma   90.00
#
_symmetry.space_group_name_H-M   'P 1'
#
loop_
_entity.id
_entity.type
_entity.pdbx_description
1 polymer ?
#
loop_
_entity_poly.entity_id
_entity_poly.type
_entity_poly.pdbx_seq_one_letter_code
_entity_poly.pdbx_strand_id
1 'polypeptide(L)'
;MMQWIRLVAGAAGVAALLAGCAAVPPDESPMRVAVQPTRDDARALAVEVYTYAYPLVLTDVTRDVMAARAAAGAAGQTAVNTFVHQRGAPRPGASDIASPDADTLTSIAWLDLSRGPVVLSVPDTQGRYYTIQLLDAWSNVFSALGKRTTGTQRGNYAIVGPDWTGALPAGVREIRSPTAMAWAALHIQVDGKHDQAAAQRLRNGYRLTPLAAWPNGRRALPAVPTIPPAAVDLETPPVEQVAAMDAQAFFNRFASLLPANPPTAAEEGMMQKVRGLGIVPGAPYSTTVLEPETARALQ
;
A
#
# COMPACT_ATOMS: atom_id res chain seq x y z
N MET A 1 -33.93 -74.54 22.15
CA MET A 1 -34.12 -75.38 23.35
C MET A 1 -32.87 -75.25 24.21
N MET A 2 -33.06 -74.81 25.47
CA MET A 2 -32.12 -74.72 26.61
C MET A 2 -30.79 -73.95 26.45
N GLN A 3 -30.57 -72.82 27.13
CA GLN A 3 -30.35 -72.56 28.57
C GLN A 3 -29.02 -73.07 29.17
N TRP A 4 -28.09 -72.12 29.35
CA TRP A 4 -27.32 -71.75 30.56
C TRP A 4 -26.60 -72.84 31.41
N ILE A 5 -25.31 -72.60 31.75
CA ILE A 5 -24.77 -72.30 33.10
C ILE A 5 -23.23 -72.23 33.09
N ARG A 6 -22.70 -71.46 34.05
CA ARG A 6 -21.36 -70.87 34.29
C ARG A 6 -20.31 -71.82 34.91
N LEU A 7 -19.02 -71.44 34.84
CA LEU A 7 -17.99 -71.29 35.91
C LEU A 7 -16.57 -71.43 35.29
N VAL A 8 -15.74 -70.37 35.19
CA VAL A 8 -14.83 -69.72 36.17
C VAL A 8 -13.36 -70.16 36.05
N ALA A 9 -12.50 -69.12 36.05
CA ALA A 9 -11.08 -69.04 36.42
C ALA A 9 -10.00 -69.51 35.44
N GLY A 10 -9.19 -68.55 35.01
CA GLY A 10 -7.89 -68.74 34.36
C GLY A 10 -7.23 -67.38 34.12
N ALA A 11 -6.76 -66.75 35.19
CA ALA A 11 -5.96 -65.53 35.11
C ALA A 11 -4.55 -65.88 34.62
N ALA A 12 -4.14 -65.31 33.48
CA ALA A 12 -2.74 -65.24 33.07
C ALA A 12 -2.48 -63.84 32.50
N GLY A 13 -1.66 -63.09 33.21
CA GLY A 13 -1.36 -61.68 32.96
C GLY A 13 -0.72 -61.43 31.59
N VAL A 14 -1.17 -60.36 30.96
CA VAL A 14 -0.47 -59.74 29.83
C VAL A 14 -0.07 -58.34 30.32
N ALA A 15 1.24 -58.14 30.47
CA ALA A 15 1.83 -56.85 30.77
C ALA A 15 1.59 -55.88 29.61
N ALA A 16 0.85 -54.80 29.87
CA ALA A 16 0.66 -53.70 28.94
C ALA A 16 1.94 -52.83 28.91
N LEU A 17 2.74 -52.96 27.85
CA LEU A 17 3.73 -51.95 27.47
C LEU A 17 2.99 -50.83 26.70
N LEU A 18 2.51 -49.82 27.43
CA LEU A 18 2.12 -48.55 26.83
C LEU A 18 3.40 -47.79 26.47
N ALA A 19 3.90 -48.01 25.25
CA ALA A 19 4.86 -47.11 24.64
C ALA A 19 4.13 -45.79 24.35
N GLY A 20 4.24 -44.83 25.27
CA GLY A 20 3.78 -43.47 25.06
C GLY A 20 4.58 -42.84 23.92
N CYS A 21 3.94 -42.64 22.77
CA CYS A 21 4.41 -41.69 21.78
C CYS A 21 4.25 -40.29 22.37
N ALA A 22 5.25 -39.83 23.12
CA ALA A 22 5.40 -38.41 23.40
C ALA A 22 5.72 -37.73 22.07
N ALA A 23 4.72 -37.06 21.48
CA ALA A 23 4.95 -36.13 20.39
C ALA A 23 5.89 -35.04 20.92
N VAL A 24 7.10 -34.97 20.36
CA VAL A 24 8.03 -33.88 20.62
C VAL A 24 7.32 -32.59 20.19
N PRO A 25 7.11 -31.61 21.09
CA PRO A 25 6.56 -30.33 20.67
C PRO A 25 7.53 -29.67 19.66
N PRO A 26 7.02 -28.96 18.64
CA PRO A 26 7.88 -28.24 17.72
C PRO A 26 8.76 -27.28 18.53
N ASP A 27 10.06 -27.31 18.24
CA ASP A 27 11.05 -26.43 18.85
C ASP A 27 10.75 -24.99 18.42
N GLU A 28 10.05 -24.24 19.27
CA GLU A 28 9.83 -22.78 19.16
C GLU A 28 11.10 -22.00 19.55
N SER A 29 12.29 -22.55 19.32
CA SER A 29 13.51 -21.78 19.44
C SER A 29 13.50 -20.69 18.36
N PRO A 30 13.55 -19.40 18.73
CA PRO A 30 13.68 -18.34 17.74
C PRO A 30 14.93 -18.63 16.92
N MET A 31 14.76 -18.63 15.60
CA MET A 31 15.81 -18.81 14.62
C MET A 31 16.95 -17.84 14.98
N ARG A 32 18.01 -18.35 15.61
CA ARG A 32 19.20 -17.55 15.92
C ARG A 32 19.83 -17.17 14.60
N VAL A 33 19.73 -15.90 14.24
CA VAL A 33 20.47 -15.34 13.10
C VAL A 33 21.95 -15.69 13.31
N ALA A 34 22.51 -16.41 12.35
CA ALA A 34 23.91 -16.81 12.34
C ALA A 34 24.79 -15.55 12.21
N VAL A 35 25.76 -15.43 13.13
CA VAL A 35 26.71 -14.30 13.29
C VAL A 35 26.00 -12.95 13.44
N GLN A 36 25.89 -12.48 14.68
CA GLN A 36 25.42 -11.13 14.95
C GLN A 36 26.40 -10.13 14.29
N PRO A 37 25.91 -9.20 13.44
CA PRO A 37 26.76 -8.16 12.86
C PRO A 37 27.45 -7.37 13.97
N THR A 38 28.66 -6.85 13.72
CA THR A 38 29.25 -5.90 14.65
C THR A 38 28.35 -4.68 14.78
N ARG A 39 28.46 -3.90 15.86
CA ARG A 39 27.62 -2.71 16.08
C ARG A 39 27.64 -1.75 14.88
N ASP A 40 28.82 -1.55 14.30
CA ASP A 40 28.99 -0.68 13.14
C ASP A 40 28.35 -1.30 11.88
N ASP A 41 28.44 -2.62 11.71
CA ASP A 41 27.78 -3.33 10.61
C ASP A 41 26.25 -3.29 10.75
N ALA A 42 25.72 -3.43 11.97
CA ALA A 42 24.29 -3.37 12.26
C ALA A 42 23.73 -1.97 11.98
N ARG A 43 24.47 -0.92 12.36
CA ARG A 43 24.10 0.47 12.09
C ARG A 43 24.16 0.78 10.59
N ALA A 44 25.21 0.34 9.89
CA ALA A 44 25.32 0.51 8.44
C ALA A 44 24.18 -0.19 7.69
N LEU A 45 23.87 -1.43 8.08
CA LEU A 45 22.74 -2.19 7.54
C LEU A 45 21.40 -1.48 7.79
N ALA A 46 21.18 -0.96 9.00
CA ALA A 46 19.97 -0.22 9.34
C ALA A 46 19.81 1.06 8.52
N VAL A 47 20.89 1.81 8.28
CA VAL A 47 20.87 2.99 7.41
C VAL A 47 20.51 2.62 5.99
N GLU A 48 21.13 1.56 5.45
CA GLU A 48 20.83 1.08 4.10
C GLU A 48 19.36 0.65 3.95
N VAL A 49 18.86 -0.14 4.89
CA VAL A 49 17.45 -0.58 4.91
C VAL A 49 16.50 0.59 5.12
N TYR A 50 16.84 1.57 5.96
CA TYR A 50 16.06 2.79 6.14
C TYR A 50 15.96 3.58 4.83
N THR A 51 17.09 3.82 4.16
CA THR A 51 17.10 4.53 2.86
C THR A 51 16.26 3.81 1.81
N TYR A 52 16.34 2.48 1.76
CA TYR A 52 15.52 1.67 0.87
C TYR A 52 14.02 1.73 1.21
N ALA A 53 13.66 1.63 2.48
CA ALA A 53 12.27 1.63 2.95
C ALA A 53 11.61 3.01 2.92
N TYR A 54 12.41 4.08 2.91
CA TYR A 54 11.95 5.47 3.06
C TYR A 54 10.86 5.86 2.06
N PRO A 55 10.96 5.58 0.73
CA PRO A 55 9.91 5.94 -0.21
C PRO A 55 8.57 5.28 0.10
N LEU A 56 8.57 4.00 0.49
CA LEU A 56 7.34 3.27 0.80
C LEU A 56 6.67 3.83 2.06
N VAL A 57 7.45 4.05 3.13
CA VAL A 57 6.94 4.61 4.39
C VAL A 57 6.43 6.04 4.19
N LEU A 58 7.18 6.88 3.47
CA LEU A 58 6.77 8.25 3.17
C LEU A 58 5.50 8.30 2.31
N THR A 59 5.39 7.43 1.31
CA THR A 59 4.19 7.32 0.45
C THR A 59 2.96 6.96 1.30
N ASP A 60 3.11 6.01 2.22
CA ASP A 60 2.04 5.58 3.11
C ASP A 60 1.60 6.67 4.10
N VAL A 61 2.54 7.39 4.73
CA VAL A 61 2.22 8.55 5.58
C VAL A 61 1.51 9.64 4.78
N THR A 62 2.02 9.94 3.57
CA THR A 62 1.42 10.95 2.70
C THR A 62 0.00 10.57 2.30
N ARG A 63 -0.25 9.29 1.99
CA ARG A 63 -1.59 8.78 1.73
C ARG A 63 -2.52 9.02 2.90
N ASP A 64 -2.09 8.66 4.12
CA ASP A 64 -2.92 8.79 5.32
C ASP A 64 -3.28 10.26 5.59
N VAL A 65 -2.31 11.17 5.53
CA VAL A 65 -2.53 12.62 5.70
C VAL A 65 -3.49 13.15 4.63
N MET A 66 -3.27 12.82 3.36
CA MET A 66 -4.14 13.29 2.27
C MET A 66 -5.56 12.72 2.37
N ALA A 67 -5.70 11.44 2.70
CA ALA A 67 -6.99 10.79 2.88
C ALA A 67 -7.76 11.39 4.07
N ALA A 68 -7.08 11.62 5.19
CA ALA A 68 -7.66 12.24 6.38
C ALA A 68 -8.08 13.70 6.13
N ARG A 69 -7.24 14.52 5.48
CA ARG A 69 -7.59 15.90 5.07
C ARG A 69 -8.83 15.92 4.18
N ALA A 70 -8.91 15.02 3.21
CA ALA A 70 -10.04 14.97 2.29
C ALA A 70 -11.33 14.47 2.97
N ALA A 71 -11.23 13.52 3.92
CA ALA A 71 -12.35 13.08 4.74
C ALA A 71 -12.87 14.18 5.68
N ALA A 72 -12.00 15.07 6.17
CA ALA A 72 -12.39 16.21 7.00
C ALA A 72 -13.04 17.35 6.19
N GLY A 73 -12.65 17.53 4.91
CA GLY A 73 -13.12 18.63 4.06
C GLY A 73 -14.33 18.31 3.16
N ALA A 74 -14.63 17.05 2.90
CA ALA A 74 -15.84 16.59 2.21
C ALA A 74 -16.82 15.97 3.24
N ALA A 75 -18.12 15.92 2.93
CA ALA A 75 -19.15 15.33 3.79
C ALA A 75 -18.99 13.79 3.96
N GLY A 76 -17.92 13.34 4.61
CA GLY A 76 -17.71 11.96 5.06
C GLY A 76 -17.43 10.92 3.97
N GLN A 77 -17.07 11.31 2.74
CA GLN A 77 -16.63 10.35 1.72
C GLN A 77 -15.11 10.17 1.78
N THR A 78 -14.69 8.94 2.09
CA THR A 78 -13.28 8.52 2.14
C THR A 78 -12.64 8.73 0.77
N ALA A 79 -11.61 9.59 0.68
CA ALA A 79 -11.05 10.05 -0.59
C ALA A 79 -10.20 9.03 -1.37
N VAL A 80 -10.14 7.78 -0.91
CA VAL A 80 -9.54 6.68 -1.68
C VAL A 80 -10.46 6.34 -2.84
N ASN A 81 -9.86 6.04 -4.00
CA ASN A 81 -10.54 5.79 -5.27
C ASN A 81 -11.36 6.99 -5.78
N THR A 82 -10.97 8.22 -5.38
CA THR A 82 -11.58 9.48 -5.82
C THR A 82 -10.49 10.52 -6.11
N PHE A 83 -10.67 11.33 -7.16
CA PHE A 83 -9.77 12.45 -7.41
C PHE A 83 -9.98 13.58 -6.40
N VAL A 84 -8.91 13.95 -5.71
CA VAL A 84 -8.78 15.20 -4.97
C VAL A 84 -8.15 16.23 -5.89
N HIS A 85 -8.86 17.33 -6.10
CA HIS A 85 -8.42 18.39 -6.97
C HIS A 85 -7.61 19.43 -6.20
N GLN A 86 -6.39 19.70 -6.64
CA GLN A 86 -5.59 20.77 -6.04
C GLN A 86 -6.27 22.12 -6.29
N ARG A 87 -6.40 22.93 -5.24
CA ARG A 87 -7.06 24.25 -5.29
C ARG A 87 -6.04 25.34 -5.56
N GLY A 88 -5.87 25.69 -6.83
CA GLY A 88 -5.19 26.92 -7.28
C GLY A 88 -3.74 27.07 -6.82
N ALA A 89 -3.10 28.19 -7.20
CA ALA A 89 -1.75 28.48 -6.76
C ALA A 89 -1.67 28.48 -5.21
N PRO A 90 -0.64 27.85 -4.60
CA PRO A 90 -0.42 27.84 -3.16
C PRO A 90 -0.46 29.27 -2.64
N ARG A 91 -1.03 29.40 -1.44
CA ARG A 91 -0.88 30.63 -0.67
C ARG A 91 0.61 30.88 -0.45
N PRO A 92 1.07 32.14 -0.45
CA PRO A 92 2.44 32.45 -0.03
C PRO A 92 2.72 31.77 1.31
N GLY A 93 3.73 30.90 1.37
CA GLY A 93 4.12 30.15 2.57
C GLY A 93 3.62 28.70 2.69
N ALA A 94 2.88 28.15 1.72
CA ALA A 94 2.57 26.72 1.71
C ALA A 94 3.80 25.91 1.23
N SER A 95 4.39 25.10 2.12
CA SER A 95 5.56 24.26 1.88
C SER A 95 5.21 22.87 1.32
N ASP A 96 3.93 22.56 1.12
CA ASP A 96 3.48 21.21 0.78
C ASP A 96 3.98 20.73 -0.60
N ILE A 97 4.36 21.63 -1.54
CA ILE A 97 4.91 21.26 -2.87
C ILE A 97 5.87 22.34 -3.40
N ALA A 98 6.98 21.91 -4.03
CA ALA A 98 7.85 22.75 -4.85
C ALA A 98 7.12 23.30 -6.08
N SER A 99 6.83 24.61 -6.10
CA SER A 99 6.30 25.43 -7.20
C SER A 99 4.97 25.00 -7.84
N PRO A 100 3.90 25.82 -7.81
CA PRO A 100 2.71 25.55 -8.61
C PRO A 100 3.01 25.60 -10.10
N ASP A 101 2.62 24.55 -10.83
CA ASP A 101 2.63 24.56 -12.29
C ASP A 101 1.63 25.61 -12.79
N ALA A 102 2.12 26.70 -13.39
CA ALA A 102 1.27 27.72 -14.01
C ALA A 102 0.47 27.17 -15.21
N ASP A 103 0.95 26.06 -15.77
CA ASP A 103 0.49 25.52 -17.05
C ASP A 103 -0.50 24.35 -16.90
N THR A 104 -0.72 23.82 -15.68
CA THR A 104 -1.61 22.67 -15.50
C THR A 104 -2.53 22.73 -14.27
N LEU A 105 -3.71 22.12 -14.39
CA LEU A 105 -4.51 21.71 -13.24
C LEU A 105 -4.08 20.32 -12.79
N THR A 106 -3.71 20.21 -11.52
CA THR A 106 -3.30 18.95 -10.89
C THR A 106 -4.45 18.32 -10.09
N SER A 107 -4.61 17.01 -10.21
CA SER A 107 -5.46 16.20 -9.33
C SER A 107 -4.74 14.93 -8.93
N ILE A 108 -4.87 14.54 -7.68
CA ILE A 108 -4.29 13.29 -7.15
C ILE A 108 -5.43 12.36 -6.75
N ALA A 109 -5.28 11.07 -6.98
CA ALA A 109 -6.16 10.06 -6.40
C ALA A 109 -5.32 8.91 -5.84
N TRP A 110 -5.54 8.57 -4.58
CA TRP A 110 -5.03 7.33 -4.00
C TRP A 110 -5.93 6.17 -4.39
N LEU A 111 -5.33 5.04 -4.73
CA LEU A 111 -6.01 3.83 -5.17
C LEU A 111 -5.73 2.70 -4.19
N ASP A 112 -6.80 2.05 -3.73
CA ASP A 112 -6.72 0.79 -2.99
C ASP A 112 -7.23 -0.33 -3.89
N LEU A 113 -6.29 -1.14 -4.37
CA LEU A 113 -6.52 -2.26 -5.27
C LEU A 113 -6.64 -3.59 -4.52
N SER A 114 -6.46 -3.61 -3.19
CA SER A 114 -6.62 -4.81 -2.36
C SER A 114 -8.05 -5.36 -2.37
N ARG A 115 -9.02 -4.48 -2.66
CA ARG A 115 -10.46 -4.79 -2.72
C ARG A 115 -10.99 -5.01 -4.14
N GLY A 116 -10.09 -5.07 -5.11
CA GLY A 116 -10.41 -5.30 -6.52
C GLY A 116 -10.16 -4.07 -7.41
N PRO A 117 -10.41 -4.20 -8.71
CA PRO A 117 -9.98 -3.20 -9.68
C PRO A 117 -10.76 -1.89 -9.62
N VAL A 118 -10.09 -0.82 -10.03
CA VAL A 118 -10.67 0.51 -10.17
C VAL A 118 -10.59 0.93 -11.64
N VAL A 119 -11.74 1.27 -12.23
CA VAL A 119 -11.84 1.75 -13.60
C VAL A 119 -11.63 3.26 -13.65
N LEU A 120 -10.56 3.68 -14.30
CA LEU A 120 -10.27 5.04 -14.70
C LEU A 120 -10.96 5.34 -16.03
N SER A 121 -11.97 6.20 -16.00
CA SER A 121 -12.67 6.72 -17.18
C SER A 121 -12.06 8.06 -17.58
N VAL A 122 -11.48 8.11 -18.78
CA VAL A 122 -10.88 9.30 -19.38
C VAL A 122 -11.86 9.91 -20.40
N PRO A 123 -12.22 11.20 -20.28
CA PRO A 123 -13.06 11.88 -21.26
C PRO A 123 -12.31 12.13 -22.57
N ASP A 124 -13.03 12.45 -23.64
CA ASP A 124 -12.40 13.01 -24.84
C ASP A 124 -11.88 14.42 -24.51
N THR A 125 -10.57 14.63 -24.64
CA THR A 125 -9.94 15.92 -24.33
C THR A 125 -9.92 16.88 -25.52
N GLN A 126 -10.48 16.48 -26.66
CA GLN A 126 -10.59 17.28 -27.89
C GLN A 126 -9.23 17.86 -28.31
N GLY A 127 -8.16 17.06 -28.20
CA GLY A 127 -6.81 17.46 -28.56
C GLY A 127 -6.02 18.17 -27.45
N ARG A 128 -6.65 18.55 -26.32
CA ARG A 128 -5.96 19.17 -25.18
C ARG A 128 -4.96 18.21 -24.55
N TYR A 129 -3.80 18.75 -24.16
CA TYR A 129 -2.80 17.97 -23.43
C TYR A 129 -3.31 17.57 -22.03
N TYR A 130 -3.14 16.29 -21.74
CA TYR A 130 -3.25 15.74 -20.40
C TYR A 130 -2.23 14.62 -20.23
N THR A 131 -1.86 14.36 -18.98
CA THR A 131 -1.16 13.15 -18.58
C THR A 131 -1.73 12.63 -17.27
N ILE A 132 -1.82 11.31 -17.13
CA ILE A 132 -2.10 10.61 -15.88
C ILE A 132 -0.93 9.68 -15.65
N GLN A 133 -0.08 10.01 -14.70
CA GLN A 133 0.93 9.08 -14.20
C GLN A 133 0.27 8.18 -13.17
N LEU A 134 0.42 6.88 -13.35
CA LEU A 134 0.02 5.87 -12.39
C LEU A 134 1.29 5.37 -11.69
N LEU A 135 1.33 5.58 -10.38
CA LEU A 135 2.47 5.30 -9.53
C LEU A 135 2.12 4.21 -8.52
N ASP A 136 3.07 3.32 -8.26
CA ASP A 136 2.94 2.27 -7.27
C ASP A 136 3.21 2.79 -5.85
N ALA A 137 3.17 1.88 -4.87
CA ALA A 137 3.43 2.20 -3.46
C ALA A 137 4.86 2.70 -3.18
N TRP A 138 5.79 2.39 -4.07
CA TRP A 138 7.20 2.80 -4.02
C TRP A 138 7.46 4.08 -4.81
N SER A 139 6.39 4.72 -5.32
CA SER A 139 6.43 5.90 -6.18
C SER A 139 7.10 5.69 -7.55
N ASN A 140 7.19 4.44 -8.03
CA ASN A 140 7.60 4.16 -9.41
C ASN A 140 6.42 4.36 -10.36
N VAL A 141 6.66 5.02 -11.51
CA VAL A 141 5.64 5.16 -12.56
C VAL A 141 5.54 3.86 -13.35
N PHE A 142 4.47 3.10 -13.14
CA PHE A 142 4.23 1.85 -13.87
C PHE A 142 3.41 2.04 -15.15
N SER A 143 2.72 3.18 -15.28
CA SER A 143 1.98 3.52 -16.51
C SER A 143 1.77 5.03 -16.64
N ALA A 144 1.70 5.52 -17.87
CA ALA A 144 1.42 6.91 -18.18
C ALA A 144 0.40 7.00 -19.33
N LEU A 145 -0.79 7.51 -19.03
CA LEU A 145 -1.85 7.76 -20.00
C LEU A 145 -1.81 9.22 -20.41
N GLY A 146 -2.16 9.56 -21.64
CA GLY A 146 -2.11 10.95 -22.08
C GLY A 146 -2.11 11.11 -23.58
N LYS A 147 -2.12 12.37 -24.03
CA LYS A 147 -2.08 12.73 -25.45
C LYS A 147 -0.97 12.00 -26.22
N ARG A 148 0.20 11.81 -25.59
CA ARG A 148 1.37 11.17 -26.20
C ARG A 148 1.26 9.64 -26.31
N THR A 149 0.68 8.96 -25.33
CA THR A 149 0.73 7.49 -25.21
C THR A 149 -0.57 6.80 -25.60
N THR A 150 -1.70 7.45 -25.33
CA THR A 150 -3.04 6.86 -25.53
C THR A 150 -3.96 7.74 -26.37
N GLY A 151 -3.46 8.89 -26.84
CA GLY A 151 -4.24 9.88 -27.56
C GLY A 151 -5.22 10.63 -26.67
N THR A 152 -6.15 11.34 -27.31
CA THR A 152 -7.09 12.26 -26.65
C THR A 152 -8.54 11.79 -26.67
N GLN A 153 -8.82 10.65 -27.31
CA GLN A 153 -10.17 10.09 -27.35
C GLN A 153 -10.56 9.52 -25.98
N ARG A 154 -11.89 9.38 -25.78
CA ARG A 154 -12.46 8.69 -24.61
C ARG A 154 -11.84 7.30 -24.44
N GLY A 155 -11.53 6.92 -23.19
CA GLY A 155 -11.03 5.58 -22.88
C GLY A 155 -11.40 5.13 -21.48
N ASN A 156 -11.46 3.81 -21.28
CA ASN A 156 -11.66 3.19 -19.96
C ASN A 156 -10.49 2.24 -19.69
N TYR A 157 -9.92 2.34 -18.49
CA TYR A 157 -8.77 1.56 -18.07
C TYR A 157 -9.03 0.96 -16.70
N ALA A 158 -8.99 -0.35 -16.56
CA ALA A 158 -9.06 -1.02 -15.27
C ALA A 158 -7.65 -1.09 -14.68
N ILE A 159 -7.46 -0.39 -13.58
CA ILE A 159 -6.26 -0.49 -12.75
C ILE A 159 -6.49 -1.67 -11.82
N VAL A 160 -5.66 -2.70 -11.96
CA VAL A 160 -5.80 -3.97 -11.24
C VAL A 160 -4.61 -4.15 -10.29
N GLY A 161 -4.83 -4.76 -9.13
CA GLY A 161 -3.75 -5.12 -8.20
C GLY A 161 -2.88 -6.26 -8.75
N PRO A 162 -1.71 -6.52 -8.14
CA PRO A 162 -0.72 -7.48 -8.64
C PRO A 162 -1.31 -8.88 -8.83
N ASP A 163 -2.11 -9.34 -7.85
CA ASP A 163 -2.68 -10.69 -7.82
C ASP A 163 -4.09 -10.78 -8.41
N TRP A 164 -4.60 -9.70 -9.01
CA TRP A 164 -5.95 -9.71 -9.53
C TRP A 164 -6.09 -10.70 -10.69
N THR A 165 -7.11 -11.55 -10.58
CA THR A 165 -7.56 -12.47 -11.61
C THR A 165 -9.03 -12.19 -11.92
N GLY A 166 -9.40 -12.26 -13.18
CA GLY A 166 -10.76 -12.02 -13.62
C GLY A 166 -10.84 -11.62 -15.09
N ALA A 167 -12.06 -11.40 -15.56
CA ALA A 167 -12.32 -10.88 -16.89
C ALA A 167 -12.72 -9.39 -16.81
N LEU A 168 -12.26 -8.61 -17.78
CA LEU A 168 -12.67 -7.21 -17.92
C LEU A 168 -13.85 -7.10 -18.90
N PRO A 169 -14.76 -6.12 -18.70
CA PRO A 169 -15.78 -5.79 -19.68
C PRO A 169 -15.18 -5.37 -21.02
N ALA A 170 -15.93 -5.56 -22.11
CA ALA A 170 -15.52 -5.12 -23.44
C ALA A 170 -15.23 -3.60 -23.45
N GLY A 171 -14.14 -3.20 -24.11
CA GLY A 171 -13.73 -1.79 -24.22
C GLY A 171 -13.03 -1.23 -22.97
N VAL A 172 -12.75 -2.05 -21.96
CA VAL A 172 -11.92 -1.68 -20.80
C VAL A 172 -10.54 -2.30 -20.95
N ARG A 173 -9.49 -1.48 -20.90
CA ARG A 173 -8.09 -1.94 -21.02
C ARG A 173 -7.49 -2.19 -19.65
N GLU A 174 -6.80 -3.31 -19.47
CA GLU A 174 -6.09 -3.62 -18.23
C GLU A 174 -4.83 -2.75 -18.08
N ILE A 175 -4.58 -2.28 -16.87
CA ILE A 175 -3.30 -1.75 -16.41
C ILE A 175 -3.00 -2.39 -15.06
N ARG A 176 -1.96 -3.20 -14.98
CA ARG A 176 -1.58 -3.89 -13.74
C ARG A 176 -0.62 -3.06 -12.91
N SER A 177 -0.99 -2.81 -11.67
CA SER A 177 -0.08 -2.22 -10.68
C SER A 177 0.75 -3.33 -10.03
N PRO A 178 2.06 -3.10 -9.78
CA PRO A 178 2.89 -4.06 -9.05
C PRO A 178 2.52 -4.14 -7.55
N THR A 179 1.74 -3.20 -7.03
CA THR A 179 1.38 -3.11 -5.60
C THR A 179 -0.13 -2.88 -5.42
N ALA A 180 -0.66 -3.17 -4.22
CA ALA A 180 -2.07 -2.94 -3.93
C ALA A 180 -2.38 -1.44 -3.65
N MET A 181 -1.44 -0.72 -3.04
CA MET A 181 -1.49 0.74 -2.98
C MET A 181 -0.94 1.32 -4.29
N ALA A 182 -1.70 2.17 -4.93
CA ALA A 182 -1.25 2.94 -6.09
C ALA A 182 -1.81 4.36 -6.00
N TRP A 183 -1.35 5.26 -6.87
CA TRP A 183 -1.93 6.58 -6.99
C TRP A 183 -1.84 7.13 -8.41
N ALA A 184 -2.75 8.03 -8.73
CA ALA A 184 -2.87 8.67 -10.03
C ALA A 184 -2.62 10.17 -9.89
N ALA A 185 -1.64 10.69 -10.63
CA ALA A 185 -1.37 12.12 -10.77
C ALA A 185 -1.84 12.60 -12.15
N LEU A 186 -2.96 13.31 -12.17
CA LEU A 186 -3.57 13.89 -13.36
C LEU A 186 -3.11 15.34 -13.51
N HIS A 187 -2.53 15.65 -14.66
CA HIS A 187 -2.21 17.01 -15.09
C HIS A 187 -2.95 17.32 -16.39
N ILE A 188 -3.64 18.47 -16.42
CA ILE A 188 -4.38 18.96 -17.59
C ILE A 188 -3.87 20.34 -17.94
N GLN A 189 -3.46 20.55 -19.19
CA GLN A 189 -3.01 21.85 -19.67
C GLN A 189 -4.07 22.94 -19.48
N VAL A 190 -3.63 24.11 -19.03
CA VAL A 190 -4.40 25.36 -18.98
C VAL A 190 -3.73 26.39 -19.87
N ASP A 191 -4.45 26.90 -20.86
CA ASP A 191 -3.97 27.97 -21.74
C ASP A 191 -4.32 29.34 -21.15
N GLY A 192 -3.69 29.67 -20.02
CA GLY A 192 -3.92 30.93 -19.31
C GLY A 192 -5.30 31.08 -18.65
N LYS A 193 -5.57 32.29 -18.13
CA LYS A 193 -6.73 32.56 -17.25
C LYS A 193 -8.09 32.31 -17.91
N HIS A 194 -8.21 32.61 -19.21
CA HIS A 194 -9.49 32.49 -19.94
C HIS A 194 -9.93 31.03 -20.12
N ASP A 195 -8.97 30.11 -20.12
CA ASP A 195 -9.18 28.68 -20.35
C ASP A 195 -9.48 27.90 -19.05
N GLN A 196 -9.25 28.51 -17.90
CA GLN A 196 -9.32 27.86 -16.59
C GLN A 196 -10.67 27.15 -16.36
N ALA A 197 -11.79 27.75 -16.74
CA ALA A 197 -13.11 27.15 -16.60
C ALA A 197 -13.31 25.93 -17.52
N ALA A 198 -12.75 25.94 -18.73
CA ALA A 198 -12.81 24.80 -19.64
C ALA A 198 -11.95 23.64 -19.14
N ALA A 199 -10.73 23.92 -18.67
CA ALA A 199 -9.86 22.92 -18.05
C ALA A 199 -10.49 22.31 -16.79
N GLN A 200 -11.15 23.11 -15.93
CA GLN A 200 -11.87 22.60 -14.76
C GLN A 200 -13.05 21.70 -15.14
N ARG A 201 -13.84 22.09 -16.16
CA ARG A 201 -14.93 21.24 -16.66
C ARG A 201 -14.40 19.90 -17.18
N LEU A 202 -13.30 19.90 -17.93
CA LEU A 202 -12.66 18.68 -18.41
C LEU A 202 -12.14 17.82 -17.26
N ARG A 203 -11.48 18.42 -16.27
CA ARG A 203 -10.99 17.74 -15.05
C ARG A 203 -12.11 16.98 -14.33
N ASN A 204 -13.31 17.56 -14.24
CA ASN A 204 -14.46 16.93 -13.61
C ASN A 204 -15.06 15.76 -14.43
N GLY A 205 -14.60 15.58 -15.68
CA GLY A 205 -14.98 14.46 -16.56
C GLY A 205 -14.19 13.18 -16.31
N TYR A 206 -13.05 13.25 -15.62
CA TYR A 206 -12.28 12.07 -15.21
C TYR A 206 -12.96 11.39 -14.03
N ARG A 207 -13.11 10.07 -14.08
CA ARG A 207 -13.76 9.31 -13.01
C ARG A 207 -12.97 8.08 -12.64
N LEU A 208 -12.96 7.80 -11.35
CA LEU A 208 -12.57 6.51 -10.79
C LEU A 208 -13.84 5.80 -10.35
N THR A 209 -14.01 4.57 -10.77
CA THR A 209 -15.21 3.78 -10.46
C THR A 209 -14.78 2.36 -10.16
N PRO A 210 -15.16 1.79 -9.01
CA PRO A 210 -14.90 0.38 -8.72
C PRO A 210 -15.41 -0.51 -9.85
N LEU A 211 -14.67 -1.53 -10.28
CA LEU A 211 -15.07 -2.37 -11.41
C LEU A 211 -16.46 -3.01 -11.19
N ALA A 212 -16.76 -3.42 -9.95
CA ALA A 212 -18.07 -3.97 -9.57
C ALA A 212 -19.24 -2.97 -9.69
N ALA A 213 -18.95 -1.67 -9.84
CA ALA A 213 -19.92 -0.60 -10.02
C ALA A 213 -19.89 -0.02 -11.45
N TRP A 214 -18.96 -0.42 -12.31
CA TRP A 214 -18.83 0.15 -13.65
C TRP A 214 -19.74 -0.60 -14.66
N PRO A 215 -20.38 0.06 -15.66
CA PRO A 215 -20.35 1.50 -15.96
C PRO A 215 -21.48 2.30 -15.29
N ASN A 216 -22.51 1.64 -14.77
CA ASN A 216 -23.80 2.26 -14.41
C ASN A 216 -23.90 2.70 -12.94
N GLY A 217 -22.94 2.34 -12.11
CA GLY A 217 -23.13 2.21 -10.68
C GLY A 217 -22.80 3.44 -9.84
N ARG A 218 -23.76 3.71 -8.95
CA ARG A 218 -23.63 4.32 -7.62
C ARG A 218 -23.39 3.23 -6.54
N ARG A 219 -22.41 2.35 -6.72
CA ARG A 219 -22.01 1.42 -5.66
C ARG A 219 -20.67 1.89 -5.10
N ALA A 220 -20.73 2.57 -3.96
CA ALA A 220 -19.54 2.89 -3.19
C ALA A 220 -18.81 1.57 -2.91
N LEU A 221 -17.49 1.54 -3.10
CA LEU A 221 -16.71 0.51 -2.42
C LEU A 221 -17.03 0.61 -0.93
N PRO A 222 -17.03 -0.52 -0.19
CA PRO A 222 -17.00 -0.43 1.25
C PRO A 222 -15.88 0.55 1.59
N ALA A 223 -16.21 1.60 2.37
CA ALA A 223 -15.23 2.59 2.77
C ALA A 223 -13.97 1.86 3.21
N VAL A 224 -12.83 2.21 2.61
CA VAL A 224 -11.55 1.75 3.13
C VAL A 224 -11.53 2.21 4.59
N PRO A 225 -11.24 1.34 5.58
CA PRO A 225 -11.03 1.78 6.94
C PRO A 225 -9.89 2.78 6.89
N THR A 226 -10.25 4.04 6.79
CA THR A 226 -9.33 5.15 6.89
C THR A 226 -9.05 5.30 8.36
N ILE A 227 -7.78 5.49 8.70
CA ILE A 227 -7.40 5.96 10.03
C ILE A 227 -8.29 7.18 10.32
N PRO A 228 -9.01 7.21 11.46
CA PRO A 228 -9.85 8.35 11.80
C PRO A 228 -9.04 9.64 11.66
N PRO A 229 -9.57 10.73 11.09
CA PRO A 229 -8.78 11.96 10.93
C PRO A 229 -8.17 12.45 12.25
N ALA A 230 -8.84 12.22 13.38
CA ALA A 230 -8.35 12.54 14.72
C ALA A 230 -7.13 11.70 15.17
N ALA A 231 -6.84 10.60 14.50
CA ALA A 231 -5.69 9.73 14.74
C ALA A 231 -4.55 9.96 13.72
N VAL A 232 -4.69 10.95 12.83
CA VAL A 232 -3.66 11.34 11.87
C VAL A 232 -3.19 12.75 12.21
N ASP A 233 -1.87 12.94 12.30
CA ASP A 233 -1.27 14.26 12.38
C ASP A 233 -1.46 14.99 11.04
N LEU A 234 -2.27 16.04 11.04
CA LEU A 234 -2.59 16.84 9.85
C LEU A 234 -1.75 18.12 9.73
N GLU A 235 -1.01 18.47 10.79
CA GLU A 235 -0.30 19.74 10.91
C GLU A 235 1.17 19.57 10.50
N THR A 236 1.83 18.51 10.98
CA THR A 236 3.23 18.25 10.63
C THR A 236 3.35 17.68 9.21
N PRO A 237 4.24 18.21 8.36
CA PRO A 237 4.47 17.65 7.02
C PRO A 237 4.85 16.16 7.06
N PRO A 238 4.39 15.32 6.11
CA PRO A 238 4.71 13.88 6.09
C PRO A 238 6.21 13.56 6.22
N VAL A 239 7.07 14.35 5.58
CA VAL A 239 8.53 14.18 5.65
C VAL A 239 9.08 14.36 7.06
N GLU A 240 8.53 15.29 7.83
CA GLU A 240 8.88 15.54 9.23
C GLU A 240 8.30 14.45 10.14
N GLN A 241 7.07 13.98 9.87
CA GLN A 241 6.50 12.85 10.59
C GLN A 241 7.35 11.59 10.46
N VAL A 242 7.82 11.27 9.25
CA VAL A 242 8.72 10.12 9.00
C VAL A 242 10.05 10.32 9.70
N ALA A 243 10.65 11.52 9.62
CA ALA A 243 11.92 11.82 10.26
C ALA A 243 11.85 11.75 11.80
N ALA A 244 10.67 11.97 12.39
CA ALA A 244 10.44 11.87 13.83
C ALA A 244 10.14 10.43 14.32
N MET A 245 9.96 9.46 13.42
CA MET A 245 9.74 8.07 13.83
C MET A 245 11.00 7.47 14.42
N ASP A 246 10.88 6.81 15.57
CA ASP A 246 11.93 5.92 16.04
C ASP A 246 12.04 4.66 15.14
N ALA A 247 13.15 3.94 15.27
CA ALA A 247 13.41 2.76 14.47
C ALA A 247 12.33 1.68 14.61
N GLN A 248 11.73 1.53 15.80
CA GLN A 248 10.69 0.55 16.03
C GLN A 248 9.43 0.93 15.23
N ALA A 249 8.97 2.16 15.33
CA ALA A 249 7.79 2.66 14.61
C ALA A 249 8.00 2.60 13.09
N PHE A 250 9.16 3.08 12.61
CA PHE A 250 9.47 3.12 11.19
C PHE A 250 9.52 1.70 10.58
N PHE A 251 10.29 0.78 11.17
CA PHE A 251 10.44 -0.57 10.61
C PHE A 251 9.19 -1.44 10.84
N ASN A 252 8.40 -1.20 11.89
CA ASN A 252 7.07 -1.82 12.03
C ASN A 252 6.14 -1.40 10.88
N ARG A 253 6.13 -0.10 10.57
CA ARG A 253 5.33 0.42 9.46
C ARG A 253 5.81 -0.13 8.12
N PHE A 254 7.12 -0.16 7.89
CA PHE A 254 7.68 -0.78 6.70
C PHE A 254 7.30 -2.26 6.58
N ALA A 255 7.49 -3.05 7.65
CA ALA A 255 7.15 -4.47 7.68
C ALA A 255 5.68 -4.73 7.34
N SER A 256 4.76 -3.93 7.88
CA SER A 256 3.32 -4.10 7.67
C SER A 256 2.87 -3.78 6.24
N LEU A 257 3.63 -2.95 5.51
CA LEU A 257 3.30 -2.56 4.13
C LEU A 257 3.74 -3.59 3.09
N LEU A 258 4.80 -4.36 3.37
CA LEU A 258 5.42 -5.27 2.40
C LEU A 258 4.48 -6.34 1.82
N PRO A 259 3.57 -6.99 2.58
CA PRO A 259 2.71 -8.03 2.01
C PRO A 259 1.80 -7.53 0.89
N ALA A 260 1.26 -6.33 1.02
CA ALA A 260 0.35 -5.74 0.02
C ALA A 260 1.12 -4.96 -1.06
N ASN A 261 2.37 -4.61 -0.80
CA ASN A 261 3.20 -3.78 -1.66
C ASN A 261 4.58 -4.41 -1.83
N PRO A 262 4.64 -5.63 -2.42
CA PRO A 262 5.89 -6.35 -2.53
C PRO A 262 6.88 -5.57 -3.39
N PRO A 263 8.19 -5.64 -3.08
CA PRO A 263 9.21 -5.13 -3.97
C PRO A 263 9.30 -5.99 -5.24
N THR A 264 9.98 -5.49 -6.25
CA THR A 264 10.20 -6.22 -7.50
C THR A 264 11.15 -7.40 -7.29
N ALA A 265 11.08 -8.40 -8.18
CA ALA A 265 11.99 -9.55 -8.11
C ALA A 265 13.48 -9.18 -8.23
N ALA A 266 13.79 -8.05 -8.88
CA ALA A 266 15.16 -7.56 -8.99
C ALA A 266 15.75 -7.07 -7.65
N GLU A 267 14.90 -6.77 -6.67
CA GLU A 267 15.27 -6.22 -5.37
C GLU A 267 15.48 -7.30 -4.30
N GLU A 268 15.48 -8.58 -4.67
CA GLU A 268 15.65 -9.69 -3.72
C GLU A 268 16.96 -9.58 -2.92
N GLY A 269 18.03 -9.07 -3.52
CA GLY A 269 19.29 -8.81 -2.82
C GLY A 269 19.14 -7.80 -1.67
N MET A 270 18.29 -6.78 -1.85
CA MET A 270 17.94 -5.84 -0.78
C MET A 270 17.02 -6.50 0.25
N MET A 271 16.10 -7.37 -0.19
CA MET A 271 15.24 -8.10 0.73
C MET A 271 15.99 -9.09 1.63
N GLN A 272 17.14 -9.62 1.18
CA GLN A 272 18.03 -10.37 2.06
C GLN A 272 18.61 -9.50 3.19
N LYS A 273 18.95 -8.25 2.89
CA LYS A 273 19.41 -7.27 3.89
C LYS A 273 18.30 -6.90 4.88
N VAL A 274 17.09 -6.68 4.39
CA VAL A 274 15.88 -6.44 5.21
C VAL A 274 15.66 -7.60 6.19
N ARG A 275 15.74 -8.85 5.72
CA ARG A 275 15.64 -10.04 6.59
C ARG A 275 16.81 -10.16 7.56
N GLY A 276 18.02 -9.79 7.14
CA GLY A 276 19.20 -9.72 7.99
C GLY A 276 19.07 -8.74 9.15
N LEU A 277 18.28 -7.67 8.98
CA LEU A 277 17.92 -6.73 10.05
C LEU A 277 16.79 -7.26 10.97
N GLY A 278 16.24 -8.44 10.70
CA GLY A 278 15.14 -9.04 11.46
C GLY A 278 13.75 -8.55 11.04
N ILE A 279 13.63 -7.84 9.92
CA ILE A 279 12.34 -7.39 9.39
C ILE A 279 11.71 -8.53 8.58
N VAL A 280 10.50 -8.93 9.00
CA VAL A 280 9.71 -9.97 8.31
C VAL A 280 8.42 -9.32 7.79
N PRO A 281 8.10 -9.45 6.49
CA PRO A 281 6.87 -8.91 5.92
C PRO A 281 5.62 -9.33 6.72
N GLY A 282 4.84 -8.34 7.16
CA GLY A 282 3.58 -8.53 7.89
C GLY A 282 3.71 -8.84 9.37
N ALA A 283 4.92 -9.07 9.89
CA ALA A 283 5.15 -9.33 11.31
C ALA A 283 5.59 -8.05 12.05
N PRO A 284 5.26 -7.91 13.34
CA PRO A 284 5.83 -6.85 14.16
C PRO A 284 7.36 -6.93 14.19
N TYR A 285 8.01 -5.80 13.92
CA TYR A 285 9.43 -5.60 14.13
C TYR A 285 9.70 -5.33 15.61
N SER A 286 10.63 -6.10 16.18
CA SER A 286 11.11 -5.89 17.53
C SER A 286 12.58 -5.50 17.52
N THR A 287 12.88 -4.38 18.16
CA THR A 287 14.25 -3.89 18.33
C THR A 287 15.09 -4.79 19.23
N THR A 288 14.48 -5.75 19.96
CA THR A 288 15.18 -6.73 20.80
C THR A 288 15.80 -7.88 20.00
N VAL A 289 15.50 -8.01 18.71
CA VAL A 289 16.18 -8.96 17.81
C VAL A 289 17.62 -8.51 17.54
N LEU A 290 17.88 -7.22 17.70
CA LEU A 290 19.23 -6.66 17.85
C LEU A 290 19.52 -6.60 19.36
N GLU A 291 20.71 -7.04 19.80
CA GLU A 291 21.15 -6.94 21.21
C GLU A 291 20.74 -5.57 21.81
N PRO A 292 20.30 -5.48 23.09
CA PRO A 292 19.76 -4.25 23.69
C PRO A 292 20.60 -2.98 23.49
N GLU A 293 21.91 -3.13 23.28
CA GLU A 293 22.84 -2.03 23.00
C GLU A 293 22.80 -1.53 21.55
N THR A 294 22.47 -2.39 20.59
CA THR A 294 22.29 -2.03 19.17
C THR A 294 20.98 -1.26 18.95
N ALA A 295 19.92 -1.63 19.68
CA ALA A 295 18.65 -0.88 19.69
C ALA A 295 18.83 0.59 20.13
N ARG A 296 19.73 0.86 21.08
CA ARG A 296 20.09 2.23 21.52
C ARG A 296 20.90 3.02 20.50
N ALA A 297 21.57 2.37 19.55
CA ALA A 297 22.39 3.05 18.54
C ALA A 297 21.56 3.55 17.33
N LEU A 298 20.28 3.18 17.28
CA LEU A 298 19.29 3.60 16.27
C LEU A 298 18.36 4.71 16.77
N GLN A 299 18.50 5.12 18.04
CA GLN A 299 17.89 6.30 18.64
C GLN A 299 18.84 7.49 18.53
#